data_AF-J2ZG56-F1
#
_entry.id   AF-J2ZG56-F1
#
_cell.length_a   1.000
_cell.length_b   1.000
_cell.length_c   1.000
_cell.angle_alpha   90.00
_cell.angle_beta   90.00
_cell.angle_gamma   90.00
#
_symmetry.space_group_name_H-M   'P 1'
#
loop_
_entity.id
_entity.type
_entity.pdbx_description
1 polymer ?
#
loop_
_entity_poly.entity_id
_entity_poly.type
_entity_poly.pdbx_seq_one_letter_code
_entity_poly.pdbx_strand_id
1 'polypeptide(L)'
;MSAPQQPYGQQPYGQQPAGQPGYGQPGFNAPVQGKSRTTVGLLNFFLGGFGAGDFYLGHKQMGIIKVVASIVLNIIYMAAAASESTVLFLLVLLVMLGYSAFLIACMIMSFMGKWIYAADANGVPTV
;
A
#
# COMPACT_ATOMS: atom_id res chain seq x y z
N MET A 1 -12.77 43.11 37.30
CA MET A 1 -13.38 42.27 36.26
C MET A 1 -12.27 41.42 35.68
N SER A 2 -12.18 40.16 36.09
CA SER A 2 -11.11 39.23 35.69
C SER A 2 -11.70 38.21 34.74
N ALA A 3 -11.24 38.20 33.49
CA ALA A 3 -11.68 37.25 32.46
C ALA A 3 -11.07 35.85 32.71
N PRO A 4 -11.82 34.75 32.54
CA PRO A 4 -11.27 33.40 32.59
C PRO A 4 -11.28 32.72 31.20
N GLN A 5 -10.13 32.47 30.59
CA GLN A 5 -9.96 31.60 29.39
C GLN A 5 -8.46 31.24 29.23
N GLN A 6 -7.98 30.04 28.90
CA GLN A 6 -8.44 28.65 28.87
C GLN A 6 -7.16 27.79 28.99
N PRO A 7 -7.13 26.67 29.73
CA PRO A 7 -5.99 25.76 29.72
C PRO A 7 -5.90 24.98 28.40
N TYR A 8 -4.74 25.00 27.77
CA TYR A 8 -4.42 24.27 26.54
C TYR A 8 -4.60 22.77 26.78
N GLY A 9 -5.64 22.18 26.20
CA GLY A 9 -5.99 20.78 26.34
C GLY A 9 -4.93 19.87 25.72
N GLN A 10 -4.44 18.91 26.52
CA GLN A 10 -3.62 17.80 26.06
C GLN A 10 -4.41 16.93 25.07
N GLN A 11 -3.77 16.54 23.97
CA GLN A 11 -4.29 15.54 23.04
C GLN A 11 -4.19 14.14 23.68
N PRO A 12 -5.31 13.44 23.97
CA PRO A 12 -5.26 12.08 24.44
C PRO A 12 -5.01 11.16 23.25
N TYR A 13 -3.92 10.41 23.31
CA TYR A 13 -3.64 9.27 22.45
C TYR A 13 -4.75 8.23 22.66
N GLY A 14 -5.78 8.29 21.79
CA GLY A 14 -6.94 7.43 21.84
C GLY A 14 -6.55 6.00 21.58
N GLN A 15 -6.53 5.19 22.64
CA GLN A 15 -6.50 3.74 22.59
C GLN A 15 -7.65 3.23 21.71
N GLN A 16 -7.31 2.35 20.76
CA GLN A 16 -8.27 1.68 19.89
C GLN A 16 -8.88 0.50 20.67
N PRO A 17 -10.16 0.51 21.06
CA PRO A 17 -10.77 -0.61 21.78
C PRO A 17 -11.07 -1.74 20.79
N ALA A 18 -10.60 -2.94 21.12
CA ALA A 18 -10.97 -4.17 20.45
C ALA A 18 -12.49 -4.43 20.62
N GLY A 19 -13.28 -4.16 19.59
CA GLY A 19 -14.72 -4.41 19.55
C GLY A 19 -15.06 -5.62 18.68
N GLN A 20 -15.64 -6.64 19.30
CA GLN A 20 -16.20 -7.86 18.71
C GLN A 20 -17.29 -7.62 17.65
N PRO A 21 -17.56 -8.61 16.77
CA PRO A 21 -18.43 -8.45 15.60
C PRO A 21 -19.92 -8.50 15.97
N GLY A 22 -20.60 -7.36 15.86
CA GLY A 22 -22.06 -7.26 15.97
C GLY A 22 -22.75 -7.57 14.64
N TYR A 23 -23.33 -8.77 14.54
CA TYR A 23 -24.31 -9.10 13.50
C TYR A 23 -25.62 -8.36 13.77
N GLY A 24 -25.98 -7.37 12.95
CA GLY A 24 -27.26 -6.66 13.10
C GLY A 24 -27.53 -5.61 12.03
N GLN A 25 -28.47 -5.95 11.14
CA GLN A 25 -29.31 -5.09 10.27
C GLN A 25 -28.78 -4.60 8.90
N PRO A 26 -29.42 -5.04 7.80
CA PRO A 26 -29.28 -4.40 6.48
C PRO A 26 -30.14 -3.12 6.44
N GLY A 27 -29.56 -2.01 6.89
CA GLY A 27 -30.06 -0.67 6.60
C GLY A 27 -29.67 -0.25 5.18
N PHE A 28 -30.52 0.49 4.50
CA PHE A 28 -30.38 1.06 3.13
C PHE A 28 -29.16 2.00 2.96
N ASN A 29 -28.25 2.02 3.92
CA ASN A 29 -26.98 2.73 3.94
C ASN A 29 -25.94 1.78 4.56
N ALA A 30 -25.68 0.65 3.88
CA ALA A 30 -24.68 -0.31 4.30
C ALA A 30 -23.37 0.43 4.61
N PRO A 31 -22.68 0.16 5.74
CA PRO A 31 -21.33 0.68 5.93
C PRO A 31 -20.56 0.31 4.68
N VAL A 32 -20.00 1.30 3.98
CA VAL A 32 -19.21 1.06 2.77
C VAL A 32 -18.16 0.04 3.19
N GLN A 33 -18.36 -1.21 2.78
CA GLN A 33 -17.49 -2.28 3.22
C GLN A 33 -16.12 -1.97 2.63
N GLY A 34 -15.12 -1.88 3.51
CA GLY A 34 -13.76 -1.66 3.08
C GLY A 34 -13.35 -2.64 2.00
N LYS A 35 -12.47 -2.19 1.09
CA LYS A 35 -11.92 -3.09 0.07
C LYS A 35 -11.10 -4.20 0.73
N SER A 36 -11.15 -5.40 0.14
CA SER A 36 -10.53 -6.60 0.72
C SER A 36 -9.01 -6.55 0.66
N ARG A 37 -8.36 -6.75 1.82
CA ARG A 37 -6.90 -6.87 1.98
C ARG A 37 -6.35 -8.10 1.27
N THR A 38 -7.06 -9.22 1.35
CA THR A 38 -6.66 -10.46 0.67
C THR A 38 -6.63 -10.26 -0.84
N THR A 39 -7.64 -9.58 -1.40
CA THR A 39 -7.64 -9.23 -2.82
C THR A 39 -6.46 -8.34 -3.19
N VAL A 40 -6.16 -7.30 -2.40
CA VAL A 40 -4.98 -6.42 -2.65
C VAL A 40 -3.67 -7.20 -2.57
N GLY A 41 -3.52 -8.05 -1.56
CA GLY A 41 -2.31 -8.87 -1.38
C GLY A 41 -2.10 -9.85 -2.53
N LEU A 42 -3.17 -10.51 -2.99
CA LEU A 42 -3.13 -11.37 -4.18
C LEU A 42 -2.81 -10.58 -5.46
N LEU A 43 -3.41 -9.40 -5.63
CA LEU A 43 -3.07 -8.52 -6.76
C LEU A 43 -1.61 -8.07 -6.72
N ASN A 44 -1.08 -7.76 -5.53
CA ASN A 44 0.34 -7.42 -5.38
C ASN A 44 1.27 -8.63 -5.53
N PHE A 45 0.77 -9.85 -5.32
CA PHE A 45 1.54 -11.07 -5.56
C PHE A 45 1.69 -11.36 -7.07
N PHE A 46 0.59 -11.36 -7.81
CA PHE A 46 0.62 -11.69 -9.24
C PHE A 46 0.99 -10.48 -10.13
N LEU A 47 0.53 -9.28 -9.77
CA LEU A 47 0.67 -8.04 -10.53
C LEU A 47 1.35 -6.93 -9.70
N GLY A 48 2.23 -7.29 -8.76
CA GLY A 48 2.94 -6.34 -7.90
C GLY A 48 3.75 -5.29 -8.66
N GLY A 49 4.45 -5.70 -9.73
CA GLY A 49 5.18 -4.78 -10.60
C GLY A 49 4.26 -3.80 -11.36
N PHE A 50 3.04 -4.22 -11.65
CA PHE A 50 2.04 -3.36 -12.31
C PHE A 50 1.21 -2.52 -11.32
N GLY A 51 1.48 -2.60 -10.01
CA GLY A 51 0.77 -1.79 -9.00
C GLY A 51 -0.73 -2.07 -8.90
N ALA A 52 -1.19 -3.26 -9.33
CA ALA A 52 -2.62 -3.57 -9.44
C ALA A 52 -3.34 -3.49 -8.08
N GLY A 53 -2.67 -3.90 -6.99
CA GLY A 53 -3.22 -3.78 -5.64
C GLY A 53 -3.43 -2.33 -5.21
N ASP A 54 -2.50 -1.44 -5.58
CA ASP A 54 -2.59 -0.01 -5.27
C ASP A 54 -3.73 0.65 -6.08
N PHE A 55 -3.90 0.27 -7.36
CA PHE A 55 -5.04 0.69 -8.17
C PHE A 55 -6.37 0.18 -7.61
N TYR A 56 -6.41 -1.05 -7.11
CA TYR A 56 -7.61 -1.62 -6.50
C TYR A 56 -8.05 -0.81 -5.28
N LEU A 57 -7.11 -0.36 -4.44
CA LEU A 57 -7.40 0.57 -3.35
C LEU A 57 -7.70 2.01 -3.78
N GLY A 58 -7.53 2.34 -5.07
CA GLY A 58 -7.74 3.69 -5.60
C GLY A 58 -6.53 4.61 -5.45
N HIS A 59 -5.39 4.11 -4.97
CA HIS A 59 -4.13 4.84 -4.83
C HIS A 59 -3.41 4.98 -6.18
N LYS A 60 -4.01 5.77 -7.09
CA LYS A 60 -3.55 5.93 -8.47
C LYS A 60 -2.09 6.38 -8.58
N GLN A 61 -1.63 7.30 -7.73
CA GLN A 61 -0.25 7.78 -7.76
C GLN A 61 0.76 6.67 -7.47
N MET A 62 0.56 5.88 -6.40
CA MET A 62 1.46 4.79 -6.05
C MET A 62 1.43 3.65 -7.08
N GLY A 63 0.24 3.33 -7.60
CA GLY A 63 0.10 2.35 -8.69
C GLY A 63 0.92 2.76 -9.93
N ILE A 64 0.79 4.01 -10.37
CA ILE A 64 1.53 4.55 -11.53
C ILE A 64 3.04 4.52 -11.26
N ILE A 65 3.49 4.91 -10.06
CA ILE A 65 4.91 4.88 -9.70
C ILE A 65 5.48 3.46 -9.85
N LYS A 66 4.77 2.43 -9.37
CA LYS A 66 5.23 1.04 -9.47
C LYS A 66 5.29 0.57 -10.93
N VAL A 67 4.30 0.94 -11.75
CA VAL A 67 4.31 0.65 -13.19
C VAL A 67 5.52 1.29 -13.88
N VAL A 68 5.73 2.60 -13.68
CA VAL A 68 6.84 3.33 -14.30
C VAL A 68 8.18 2.78 -13.83
N ALA A 69 8.34 2.52 -12.52
CA ALA A 69 9.53 1.92 -11.96
C ALA A 69 9.82 0.55 -12.59
N SER A 70 8.81 -0.32 -12.71
CA SER A 70 8.96 -1.63 -13.34
C SER A 70 9.38 -1.54 -14.81
N ILE A 71 8.80 -0.61 -15.57
CA ILE A 71 9.15 -0.40 -16.98
C ILE A 71 10.60 0.09 -17.10
N VAL A 72 10.98 1.10 -16.32
CA VAL A 72 12.34 1.67 -16.34
C VAL A 72 13.38 0.61 -15.96
N LEU A 73 13.14 -0.15 -14.89
CA LEU A 73 14.01 -1.24 -14.49
C LEU A 73 14.12 -2.33 -15.56
N ASN A 74 13.02 -2.64 -16.26
CA ASN A 74 13.05 -3.63 -17.34
C ASN A 74 13.88 -3.15 -18.54
N ILE A 75 13.76 -1.87 -18.93
CA ILE A 75 14.58 -1.28 -20.00
C ILE A 75 16.07 -1.30 -19.61
N ILE A 76 16.40 -0.92 -18.37
CA ILE A 76 17.78 -0.96 -17.85
C ILE A 76 18.32 -2.39 -17.86
N TYR A 77 17.50 -3.36 -17.47
CA TYR A 77 17.86 -4.79 -17.54
C TYR A 77 18.13 -5.26 -18.96
N MET A 78 17.29 -4.89 -19.93
CA MET A 78 17.52 -5.23 -21.34
C MET A 78 18.81 -4.61 -21.89
N ALA A 79 19.06 -3.34 -21.57
CA ALA A 79 20.30 -2.66 -21.95
C ALA A 79 21.53 -3.31 -21.31
N ALA A 80 21.43 -3.74 -20.04
CA ALA A 80 22.50 -4.41 -19.34
C ALA A 80 22.77 -5.81 -19.88
N ALA A 81 21.71 -6.57 -20.20
CA ALA A 81 21.84 -7.89 -20.81
C ALA A 81 22.50 -7.82 -22.20
N ALA A 82 22.28 -6.75 -22.95
CA ALA A 82 22.94 -6.52 -24.24
C ALA A 82 24.40 -6.06 -24.13
N SER A 83 24.86 -5.67 -22.94
CA SER A 83 26.16 -4.99 -22.78
C SER A 83 27.39 -5.90 -22.74
N GLU A 84 27.25 -7.24 -22.86
CA GLU A 84 28.30 -8.27 -22.66
C GLU A 84 29.13 -8.12 -21.34
N SER A 85 28.79 -7.14 -20.51
CA SER A 85 29.49 -6.80 -19.28
C SER A 85 28.82 -7.49 -18.11
N THR A 86 29.45 -8.56 -17.63
CA THR A 86 28.98 -9.32 -16.46
C THR A 86 28.85 -8.42 -15.23
N VAL A 87 29.76 -7.46 -15.04
CA VAL A 87 29.72 -6.55 -13.88
C VAL A 87 28.48 -5.65 -13.94
N LEU A 88 28.19 -5.06 -15.10
CA LEU A 88 27.02 -4.19 -15.26
C LEU A 88 25.73 -4.99 -15.11
N PHE A 89 25.67 -6.21 -15.67
CA PHE A 89 24.55 -7.11 -15.50
C PHE A 89 24.31 -7.49 -14.04
N LEU A 90 25.36 -7.83 -13.28
CA LEU A 90 25.25 -8.14 -11.85
C LEU A 90 24.78 -6.94 -11.02
N LEU A 91 25.27 -5.74 -11.30
CA LEU A 91 24.80 -4.53 -10.61
C LEU A 91 23.32 -4.28 -10.87
N VAL A 92 22.86 -4.41 -12.10
CA VAL A 92 21.44 -4.26 -12.43
C VAL A 92 20.60 -5.36 -11.78
N LEU A 93 21.10 -6.60 -11.70
CA LEU A 93 20.45 -7.67 -10.96
C LEU A 93 20.33 -7.36 -9.46
N LEU A 94 21.33 -6.75 -8.83
CA LEU A 94 21.24 -6.33 -7.42
C LEU A 94 20.17 -5.25 -7.21
N VAL A 95 20.07 -4.29 -8.12
CA VAL A 95 19.01 -3.27 -8.07
C VAL A 95 17.63 -3.90 -8.27
N MET A 96 17.50 -4.83 -9.22
CA MET A 96 16.28 -5.62 -9.45
C MET A 96 15.89 -6.45 -8.22
N LEU A 97 16.85 -7.04 -7.51
CA LEU A 97 16.62 -7.77 -6.28
C LEU A 97 16.11 -6.85 -5.15
N GLY A 98 16.67 -5.64 -5.05
CA GLY A 98 16.16 -4.62 -4.13
C GLY A 98 14.73 -4.22 -4.45
N TYR A 99 14.42 -4.03 -5.73
CA TYR A 99 13.07 -3.68 -6.18
C TYR A 99 12.07 -4.82 -5.97
N SER A 100 12.45 -6.08 -6.22
CA SER A 100 11.59 -7.23 -5.97
C SER A 100 11.32 -7.42 -4.47
N ALA A 101 12.33 -7.23 -3.61
CA ALA A 101 12.15 -7.23 -2.16
C ALA A 101 11.18 -6.13 -1.71
N PHE A 102 11.24 -4.94 -2.32
CA PHE A 102 10.26 -3.87 -2.08
C PHE A 102 8.84 -4.27 -2.48
N LEU A 103 8.65 -4.90 -3.65
CA LEU A 103 7.34 -5.40 -4.08
C LEU A 103 6.78 -6.47 -3.15
N ILE A 104 7.64 -7.38 -2.67
CA ILE A 104 7.28 -8.40 -1.69
C ILE A 104 6.88 -7.74 -0.36
N ALA A 105 7.63 -6.73 0.10
CA ALA A 105 7.28 -5.97 1.29
C ALA A 105 5.90 -5.29 1.14
N CYS A 106 5.62 -4.67 -0.01
CA CYS A 106 4.30 -4.12 -0.33
C CYS A 106 3.21 -5.20 -0.27
N MET A 107 3.47 -6.38 -0.85
CA MET A 107 2.53 -7.51 -0.81
C MET A 107 2.23 -7.94 0.65
N ILE A 108 3.26 -8.11 1.48
CA ILE A 108 3.08 -8.48 2.90
C ILE A 108 2.27 -7.40 3.64
N MET A 109 2.64 -6.12 3.46
CA MET A 109 1.93 -5.00 4.10
C MET A 109 0.47 -4.89 3.65
N SER A 110 0.16 -5.34 2.44
CA SER A 110 -1.20 -5.40 1.91
C SER A 110 -2.08 -6.37 2.70
N PHE A 111 -1.58 -7.58 2.98
CA PHE A 111 -2.30 -8.55 3.81
C PHE A 111 -2.44 -8.08 5.26
N MET A 112 -1.44 -7.38 5.77
CA MET A 112 -1.46 -6.85 7.13
C MET A 112 -2.34 -5.60 7.28
N GLY A 113 -2.81 -4.99 6.18
CA GLY A 113 -3.52 -3.72 6.22
C GLY A 113 -2.67 -2.61 6.86
N LYS A 114 -1.36 -2.61 6.63
CA LYS A 114 -0.42 -1.63 7.19
C LYS A 114 -0.06 -0.57 6.14
N TRP A 115 0.40 0.60 6.62
CA TRP A 115 0.86 1.68 5.76
C TRP A 115 -0.28 2.22 4.88
N ILE A 116 -0.07 2.41 3.58
CA ILE A 116 -1.09 2.81 2.61
C ILE A 116 -2.21 1.76 2.42
N TYR A 117 -2.04 0.53 2.91
CA TYR A 117 -3.02 -0.55 2.75
C TYR A 117 -4.06 -0.61 3.89
N ALA A 118 -3.94 0.26 4.89
CA ALA A 118 -4.85 0.31 6.04
C ALA A 118 -6.25 0.82 5.68
N ALA A 119 -6.32 1.74 4.72
CA ALA A 119 -7.55 2.31 4.21
C ALA A 119 -7.49 2.39 2.68
N ASP A 120 -8.64 2.47 2.03
CA ASP A 120 -8.72 2.79 0.62
C ASP A 120 -8.55 4.32 0.38
N ALA A 121 -8.53 4.73 -0.88
CA ALA A 121 -8.40 6.13 -1.27
C ALA A 121 -9.59 7.03 -0.81
N ASN A 122 -10.69 6.43 -0.37
CA ASN A 122 -11.83 7.14 0.21
C ASN A 122 -11.74 7.24 1.75
N GLY A 123 -10.65 6.73 2.34
CA GLY A 123 -10.44 6.70 3.79
C GLY A 123 -11.19 5.56 4.50
N VAL A 124 -11.79 4.63 3.76
CA VAL A 124 -12.51 3.49 4.35
C VAL A 124 -11.49 2.42 4.76
N PRO A 125 -11.46 1.98 6.04
CA PRO A 125 -10.55 0.94 6.49
C PRO A 125 -10.73 -0.35 5.68
N THR A 126 -9.64 -0.93 5.20
CA THR A 126 -9.68 -2.19 4.45
C THR A 126 -10.09 -3.35 5.35
N VAL A 127 -10.71 -4.38 4.79
CA VAL A 127 -11.20 -5.57 5.53
C VAL A 127 -10.44 -6.83 5.17
#